data_AF-W1J3P3-F1
#
_entry.id   AF-W1J3P3-F1
#
_cell.length_a   1.000
_cell.length_b   1.000
_cell.length_c   1.000
_cell.angle_alpha   90.00
_cell.angle_beta   90.00
_cell.angle_gamma   90.00
#
_symmetry.space_group_name_H-M   'P 1'
#
loop_
_entity.id
_entity.type
_entity.pdbx_description
1 polymer ?
#
loop_
_entity_poly.entity_id
_entity_poly.type
_entity_poly.pdbx_seq_one_letter_code
_entity_poly.pdbx_strand_id
1 'polypeptide(L)'
;MSLETSLQHNNVLLEQQNALITQLISALSNNVAAHTTTLTFNPEQLVELADEVEQPTKKVKTATKKKADNTPVDIESLDLETVVALAVLFKNDAYNLTADKLAKARAIIDGVGEERNGQADALDAALQGLQELNALTKATVLDLCLEILANWDNIPGITERREFALELLNEGKQAEEPEPEPEPEPEPEPEVDPQTLFSQAEQLILRLAKGGYRTEAVSIIKQCGGNKRLGEVPLDNLSEVIRLAEATLED
;
A
#
# COMPACT_ATOMS: atom_id res chain seq x y z
N MET A 1 20.41 -16.04 27.71
CA MET A 1 20.50 -14.69 28.30
C MET A 1 19.33 -14.53 29.23
N SER A 2 19.55 -14.29 30.53
CA SER A 2 18.47 -14.18 31.52
C SER A 2 17.71 -12.87 31.35
N LEU A 3 16.44 -12.82 31.76
CA LEU A 3 15.60 -11.61 31.73
C LEU A 3 16.30 -10.42 32.44
N GLU A 4 16.96 -10.70 33.56
CA GLU A 4 17.78 -9.78 34.34
C GLU A 4 18.91 -9.14 33.50
N THR A 5 19.60 -9.95 32.70
CA THR A 5 20.67 -9.49 31.82
C THR A 5 20.13 -8.57 30.74
N SER A 6 18.92 -8.83 30.23
CA SER A 6 18.29 -8.04 29.17
C SER A 6 17.78 -6.69 29.70
N LEU A 7 17.22 -6.68 30.91
CA LEU A 7 16.85 -5.46 31.62
C LEU A 7 18.07 -4.59 31.93
N GLN A 8 19.16 -5.21 32.39
CA GLN A 8 20.40 -4.49 32.68
C GLN A 8 21.01 -3.85 31.42
N HIS A 9 21.00 -4.54 30.28
CA HIS A 9 21.44 -3.96 29.01
C HIS A 9 20.55 -2.78 28.57
N ASN A 10 19.23 -2.87 28.76
CA ASN A 10 18.32 -1.77 28.42
C ASN A 10 18.58 -0.54 29.29
N ASN A 11 18.77 -0.71 30.60
CA ASN A 11 19.07 0.40 31.49
C ASN A 11 20.39 1.09 31.11
N VAL A 12 21.42 0.31 30.77
CA VAL A 12 22.71 0.86 30.30
C VAL A 12 22.53 1.62 28.98
N LEU A 13 21.71 1.11 28.05
CA LEU A 13 21.44 1.80 26.79
C LEU A 13 20.70 3.12 27.01
N LEU A 14 19.71 3.14 27.91
CA LEU A 14 18.98 4.35 28.30
C LEU A 14 19.91 5.40 28.93
N GLU A 15 20.83 4.98 29.80
CA GLU A 15 21.84 5.90 30.38
C GLU A 15 22.76 6.49 29.31
N GLN A 16 23.22 5.68 28.35
CA GLN A 16 24.04 6.16 27.23
C GLN A 16 23.27 7.17 26.35
N GLN A 17 22.00 6.89 26.06
CA GLN A 17 21.15 7.79 25.31
C GLN A 17 20.95 9.13 26.02
N ASN A 18 20.69 9.11 27.32
CA ASN A 18 20.53 10.33 28.13
C ASN A 18 21.82 11.17 28.16
N ALA A 19 22.98 10.53 28.21
CA ALA A 19 24.27 11.21 28.15
C ALA A 19 24.50 11.88 26.77
N LEU A 20 24.18 11.19 25.68
CA LEU A 20 24.28 11.73 24.32
C LEU A 20 23.33 12.91 24.10
N ILE A 21 22.08 12.81 24.59
CA ILE A 21 21.12 13.91 24.55
C ILE A 21 21.68 15.13 25.30
N THR A 22 22.26 14.94 26.48
CA THR A 22 22.86 16.02 27.27
C THR A 22 24.04 16.68 26.54
N GLN A 23 24.87 15.89 25.86
CA GLN A 23 25.96 16.40 25.02
C GLN A 23 25.46 17.18 23.81
N LEU A 24 24.39 16.70 23.15
CA LEU A 24 23.78 17.39 22.02
C LEU A 24 23.18 18.72 22.47
N ILE A 25 22.46 18.76 23.59
CA ILE A 25 21.90 20.00 24.16
C ILE A 25 23.02 20.99 24.48
N SER A 26 24.13 20.52 25.05
CA SER A 26 25.29 21.36 25.36
C SER A 26 25.97 21.89 24.09
N ALA A 27 26.11 21.05 23.06
CA ALA A 27 26.69 21.44 21.77
C ALA A 27 25.81 22.45 21.03
N LEU A 28 24.49 22.27 21.03
CA LEU A 28 23.54 23.21 20.46
C LEU A 28 23.55 24.53 21.21
N SER A 29 23.58 24.51 22.55
CA SER A 29 23.66 25.73 23.38
C SER A 29 24.96 26.50 23.12
N ASN A 30 26.08 25.80 22.93
CA ASN A 30 27.35 26.43 22.55
C ASN A 30 27.36 26.95 21.10
N ASN A 31 26.61 26.31 20.20
CA ASN A 31 26.47 26.77 18.82
C ASN A 31 25.53 27.99 18.70
N VAL A 32 24.54 28.12 19.59
CA VAL A 32 23.70 29.33 19.73
C VAL A 32 24.53 30.54 20.16
N ALA A 33 25.61 30.35 20.93
CA ALA A 33 26.52 31.43 21.32
C ALA A 33 27.40 31.95 20.16
N ALA A 34 27.55 31.20 19.05
CA ALA A 34 28.28 31.68 17.87
C ALA A 34 27.40 32.47 16.89
N HIS A 35 26.06 32.33 16.98
CA HIS A 35 25.10 33.04 16.15
C HIS A 35 23.87 33.50 16.94
N THR A 36 24.04 34.42 17.89
CA THR A 36 22.92 35.24 18.34
C THR A 36 23.34 36.69 18.56
N THR A 37 22.89 37.54 17.63
CA THR A 37 22.47 38.90 17.95
C THR A 37 21.54 38.82 19.17
N THR A 38 21.88 39.62 20.17
CA THR A 38 21.28 39.69 21.50
C THR A 38 19.77 39.94 21.45
N LEU A 39 18.98 39.03 22.01
CA LEU A 39 17.65 39.32 22.54
C LEU A 39 17.58 38.82 23.99
N THR A 40 17.80 39.76 24.90
CA THR A 40 17.68 39.57 26.34
C THR A 40 16.19 39.53 26.71
N PHE A 41 15.72 38.42 27.26
CA PHE A 41 14.39 38.33 27.86
C PHE A 41 14.41 38.91 29.28
N ASN A 42 13.56 39.91 29.52
CA ASN A 42 13.34 40.54 30.82
C ASN A 42 12.02 40.00 31.42
N PRO A 43 11.99 39.46 32.66
CA PRO A 43 10.86 38.68 33.18
C PRO A 43 9.77 39.53 33.87
N GLU A 44 9.36 40.66 33.28
CA GLU A 44 8.49 41.65 33.95
C GLU A 44 7.19 41.99 33.20
N GLN A 45 6.77 41.20 32.21
CA GLN A 45 5.50 41.40 31.51
C GLN A 45 4.60 40.16 31.61
N LEU A 46 4.06 39.96 32.80
CA LEU A 46 2.92 39.09 33.07
C LEU A 46 1.92 39.92 33.88
N VAL A 47 0.65 39.91 33.44
CA VAL A 47 -0.56 40.52 34.00
C VAL A 47 -0.97 41.87 33.38
N GLU A 48 -2.00 41.83 32.50
CA GLU A 48 -3.31 42.53 32.62
C GLU A 48 -4.14 42.23 31.35
N LEU A 49 -4.98 41.18 31.33
CA LEU A 49 -6.44 41.20 31.55
C LEU A 49 -7.28 42.09 30.61
N ALA A 50 -7.90 41.40 29.64
CA ALA A 50 -9.34 41.43 29.29
C ALA A 50 -9.99 42.62 28.55
N ASP A 51 -10.84 42.20 27.61
CA ASP A 51 -11.96 42.89 26.92
C ASP A 51 -11.64 44.02 25.94
N GLU A 52 -11.84 43.77 24.64
CA GLU A 52 -13.13 44.09 23.99
C GLU A 52 -13.23 43.51 22.57
N VAL A 53 -14.47 43.19 22.22
CA VAL A 53 -14.99 42.67 20.95
C VAL A 53 -14.86 43.70 19.83
N GLU A 54 -14.40 43.31 18.63
CA GLU A 54 -14.95 43.79 17.34
C GLU A 54 -14.40 43.04 16.12
N GLN A 55 -15.24 42.24 15.46
CA GLN A 55 -15.30 42.15 13.99
C GLN A 55 -16.38 43.15 13.51
N PRO A 56 -16.49 43.55 12.22
CA PRO A 56 -15.55 43.45 11.08
C PRO A 56 -15.49 44.75 10.23
N THR A 57 -14.35 45.12 9.61
CA THR A 57 -14.38 45.91 8.34
C THR A 57 -13.17 45.70 7.40
N LYS A 58 -13.47 45.03 6.28
CA LYS A 58 -13.06 45.27 4.88
C LYS A 58 -11.69 45.93 4.54
N LYS A 59 -10.88 45.10 3.86
CA LYS A 59 -10.21 45.31 2.54
C LYS A 59 -9.26 46.50 2.37
N VAL A 60 -7.97 46.21 2.24
CA VAL A 60 -7.13 46.81 1.20
C VAL A 60 -6.39 45.71 0.44
N LYS A 61 -6.66 45.68 -0.87
CA LYS A 61 -5.96 44.90 -1.88
C LYS A 61 -4.60 45.55 -2.15
N THR A 62 -3.54 44.75 -2.17
CA THR A 62 -2.37 45.00 -3.01
C THR A 62 -2.19 43.81 -3.93
N ALA A 63 -3.02 43.78 -4.96
CA ALA A 63 -2.81 42.97 -6.14
C ALA A 63 -1.61 43.55 -6.92
N THR A 64 -0.41 43.13 -6.57
CA THR A 64 0.71 43.17 -7.51
C THR A 64 0.54 41.95 -8.42
N LYS A 65 -0.04 42.16 -9.60
CA LYS A 65 -0.06 41.16 -10.68
C LYS A 65 1.38 40.82 -11.05
N LYS A 66 1.97 39.82 -10.40
CA LYS A 66 3.04 39.03 -10.99
C LYS A 66 2.41 38.36 -12.21
N LYS A 67 2.99 38.57 -13.40
CA LYS A 67 2.56 37.84 -14.60
C LYS A 67 2.62 36.35 -14.25
N ALA A 68 1.50 35.65 -14.41
CA ALA A 68 1.45 34.21 -14.26
C ALA A 68 2.46 33.61 -15.24
N ASP A 69 3.52 33.03 -14.70
CA ASP A 69 4.43 32.21 -15.48
C ASP A 69 3.74 30.87 -15.69
N ASN A 70 3.09 30.74 -16.84
CA ASN A 70 2.37 29.53 -17.25
C ASN A 70 3.31 28.54 -17.94
N THR A 71 4.61 28.58 -17.63
CA THR A 71 5.53 27.56 -18.12
C THR A 71 5.00 26.19 -17.64
N PRO A 72 4.64 25.28 -18.57
CA PRO A 72 4.17 23.96 -18.20
C PRO A 72 5.28 23.24 -17.46
N VAL A 73 4.99 22.74 -16.28
CA VAL A 73 5.93 21.91 -15.52
C VAL A 73 5.50 20.46 -15.68
N ASP A 74 6.47 19.61 -15.97
CA ASP A 74 6.25 18.16 -16.05
C ASP A 74 6.12 17.56 -14.64
N ILE A 75 5.02 16.85 -14.40
CA ILE A 75 4.65 16.28 -13.10
C ILE A 75 5.61 15.15 -12.70
N GLU A 76 6.13 14.41 -13.69
CA GLU A 76 7.02 13.26 -13.46
C GLU A 76 8.42 13.66 -12.95
N SER A 77 8.78 14.93 -13.11
CA SER A 77 10.06 15.48 -12.62
C SER A 77 10.05 15.87 -11.14
N LEU A 78 8.88 15.77 -10.49
CA LEU A 78 8.68 16.25 -9.12
C LEU A 78 8.91 15.17 -8.06
N ASP A 79 9.33 15.63 -6.90
CA ASP A 79 9.45 14.87 -5.67
C ASP A 79 8.06 14.55 -5.06
N LEU A 80 8.00 13.47 -4.27
CA LEU A 80 6.76 12.98 -3.64
C LEU A 80 6.12 14.07 -2.76
N GLU A 81 6.94 14.74 -1.95
CA GLU A 81 6.51 15.80 -1.03
C GLU A 81 5.83 16.95 -1.80
N THR A 82 6.41 17.38 -2.92
CA THR A 82 5.80 18.39 -3.81
C THR A 82 4.49 17.90 -4.44
N VAL A 83 4.39 16.64 -4.86
CA VAL A 83 3.13 16.08 -5.42
C VAL A 83 2.03 16.04 -4.36
N VAL A 84 2.36 15.61 -3.14
CA VAL A 84 1.44 15.60 -2.00
C VAL A 84 0.97 17.01 -1.66
N ALA A 85 1.89 17.97 -1.57
CA ALA A 85 1.59 19.38 -1.32
C ALA A 85 0.66 19.98 -2.39
N LEU A 86 0.86 19.62 -3.67
CA LEU A 86 -0.01 20.03 -4.77
C LEU A 86 -1.41 19.43 -4.64
N ALA A 87 -1.51 18.15 -4.28
CA ALA A 87 -2.79 17.46 -4.07
C ALA A 87 -3.62 18.13 -2.96
N VAL A 88 -2.99 18.45 -1.82
CA VAL A 88 -3.67 19.10 -0.68
C VAL A 88 -4.12 20.52 -1.03
N LEU A 89 -3.28 21.30 -1.70
CA LEU A 89 -3.58 22.71 -2.00
C LEU A 89 -4.58 22.90 -3.13
N PHE A 90 -4.50 22.07 -4.17
CA PHE A 90 -5.22 22.32 -5.42
C PHE A 90 -6.22 21.21 -5.78
N LYS A 91 -6.20 20.07 -5.11
CA LYS A 91 -7.09 18.93 -5.39
C LYS A 91 -7.13 18.64 -6.89
N ASN A 92 -8.31 18.62 -7.52
CA ASN A 92 -8.49 18.35 -8.95
C ASN A 92 -7.81 19.38 -9.88
N ASP A 93 -7.53 20.59 -9.40
CA ASP A 93 -6.81 21.59 -10.19
C ASP A 93 -5.30 21.32 -10.24
N ALA A 94 -4.80 20.29 -9.55
CA ALA A 94 -3.39 19.92 -9.53
C ALA A 94 -2.86 19.53 -10.91
N TYR A 95 -3.65 18.94 -11.81
CA TYR A 95 -3.21 18.55 -13.17
C TYR A 95 -2.77 19.75 -14.04
N ASN A 96 -3.30 20.94 -13.77
CA ASN A 96 -2.88 22.16 -14.45
C ASN A 96 -1.65 22.75 -13.75
N LEU A 97 -0.51 22.05 -13.83
CA LEU A 97 0.76 22.48 -13.24
C LEU A 97 1.26 23.77 -13.88
N THR A 98 1.38 24.81 -13.07
CA THR A 98 2.03 26.07 -13.44
C THR A 98 3.12 26.39 -12.43
N ALA A 99 4.13 27.16 -12.84
CA ALA A 99 5.24 27.54 -11.96
C ALA A 99 4.76 28.25 -10.68
N ASP A 100 3.63 28.96 -10.73
CA ASP A 100 3.01 29.62 -9.56
C ASP A 100 2.43 28.63 -8.55
N LYS A 101 1.80 27.54 -9.01
CA LYS A 101 1.27 26.48 -8.13
C LYS A 101 2.40 25.70 -7.47
N LEU A 102 3.45 25.41 -8.23
CA LEU A 102 4.64 24.76 -7.72
C LEU A 102 5.38 25.64 -6.69
N ALA A 103 5.45 26.96 -6.92
CA ALA A 103 6.00 27.89 -5.94
C ALA A 103 5.19 27.91 -4.62
N LYS A 104 3.85 27.79 -4.71
CA LYS A 104 2.98 27.70 -3.53
C LYS A 104 3.12 26.37 -2.78
N ALA A 105 3.26 25.26 -3.50
CA ALA A 105 3.54 23.95 -2.90
C ALA A 105 4.88 23.96 -2.15
N ARG A 106 5.94 24.50 -2.76
CA ARG A 106 7.24 24.65 -2.08
C ARG A 106 7.18 25.57 -0.87
N ALA A 107 6.43 26.66 -0.96
CA ALA A 107 6.27 27.58 0.17
C ALA A 107 5.64 26.93 1.41
N ILE A 108 4.74 25.94 1.24
CA ILE A 108 4.17 25.22 2.39
C ILE A 108 5.08 24.11 2.92
N ILE A 109 5.93 23.54 2.05
CA ILE A 109 6.93 22.54 2.42
C ILE A 109 8.06 23.19 3.22
N ASP A 110 8.57 24.33 2.74
CA ASP A 110 9.61 25.12 3.40
C ASP A 110 9.09 25.90 4.62
N GLY A 111 7.75 25.93 4.80
CA GLY A 111 7.08 26.64 5.88
C GLY A 111 7.41 26.05 7.26
N VAL A 112 7.50 26.91 8.27
CA VAL A 112 7.79 26.51 9.66
C VAL A 112 6.64 26.93 10.57
N GLY A 113 6.24 26.05 11.48
CA GLY A 113 5.16 26.35 12.43
C GLY A 113 3.79 26.41 11.75
N GLU A 114 3.09 27.54 11.87
CA GLU A 114 1.72 27.72 11.34
C GLU A 114 1.67 27.80 9.80
N GLU A 115 2.79 28.08 9.15
CA GLU A 115 2.89 28.09 7.68
C GLU A 115 3.03 26.68 7.09
N ARG A 116 3.37 25.68 7.93
CA ARG A 116 3.48 24.28 7.54
C ARG A 116 2.10 23.63 7.52
N ASN A 117 1.80 22.92 6.45
CA ASN A 117 0.48 22.30 6.29
C ASN A 117 0.48 20.89 6.92
N GLY A 118 -0.10 20.77 8.12
CA GLY A 118 -0.18 19.49 8.83
C GLY A 118 -0.96 18.39 8.09
N GLN A 119 -1.86 18.74 7.17
CA GLN A 119 -2.53 17.75 6.31
C GLN A 119 -1.58 17.20 5.24
N ALA A 120 -0.75 18.07 4.64
CA ALA A 120 0.28 17.63 3.70
C ALA A 120 1.35 16.79 4.39
N ASP A 121 1.79 17.18 5.59
CA ASP A 121 2.76 16.40 6.38
C ASP A 121 2.21 15.03 6.78
N ALA A 122 0.95 14.96 7.20
CA ALA A 122 0.33 13.69 7.61
C ALA A 122 0.13 12.75 6.41
N LEU A 123 -0.16 13.30 5.22
CA LEU A 123 -0.26 12.52 3.99
C LEU A 123 1.12 12.07 3.50
N ASP A 124 2.11 12.95 3.51
CA ASP A 124 3.50 12.62 3.15
C ASP A 124 4.04 11.52 4.07
N ALA A 125 3.86 11.66 5.38
CA ALA A 125 4.26 10.65 6.37
C ALA A 125 3.55 9.29 6.17
N ALA A 126 2.29 9.29 5.71
CA ALA A 126 1.56 8.05 5.42
C ALA A 126 2.12 7.33 4.19
N LEU A 127 2.55 8.09 3.18
CA LEU A 127 3.07 7.58 1.91
C LEU A 127 4.58 7.27 1.95
N GLN A 128 5.30 7.83 2.92
CA GLN A 128 6.74 7.66 3.03
C GLN A 128 7.13 6.19 3.28
N GLY A 129 8.10 5.71 2.50
CA GLY A 129 8.62 4.35 2.62
C GLY A 129 7.71 3.26 2.04
N LEU A 130 6.68 3.61 1.26
CA LEU A 130 5.95 2.68 0.39
C LEU A 130 6.78 2.42 -0.86
N GLN A 131 7.14 1.17 -1.09
CA GLN A 131 7.95 0.77 -2.26
C GLN A 131 7.12 0.73 -3.53
N GLU A 132 5.81 0.51 -3.38
CA GLU A 132 4.81 0.45 -4.43
C GLU A 132 4.82 1.74 -5.24
N LEU A 133 4.94 2.90 -4.57
CA LEU A 133 5.01 4.24 -5.18
C LEU A 133 6.21 4.43 -6.12
N ASN A 134 7.26 3.62 -6.01
CA ASN A 134 8.44 3.73 -6.88
C ASN A 134 8.16 3.21 -8.30
N ALA A 135 7.15 2.36 -8.47
CA ALA A 135 6.75 1.82 -9.77
C ALA A 135 5.68 2.69 -10.47
N LEU A 136 5.03 3.60 -9.74
CA LEU A 136 3.95 4.44 -10.27
C LEU A 136 4.46 5.75 -10.85
N THR A 137 3.75 6.24 -11.87
CA THR A 137 3.93 7.61 -12.37
C THR A 137 3.47 8.61 -11.32
N LYS A 138 4.09 9.80 -11.30
CA LYS A 138 3.70 10.87 -10.37
C LYS A 138 2.27 11.35 -10.61
N ALA A 139 1.77 11.25 -11.84
CA ALA A 139 0.35 11.41 -12.14
C ALA A 139 -0.54 10.41 -11.36
N THR A 140 -0.21 9.12 -11.38
CA THR A 140 -0.98 8.12 -10.61
C THR A 140 -0.84 8.30 -9.10
N VAL A 141 0.33 8.74 -8.62
CA VAL A 141 0.51 9.10 -7.21
C VAL A 141 -0.35 10.30 -6.82
N LEU A 142 -0.54 11.27 -7.73
CA LEU A 142 -1.44 12.39 -7.52
C LEU A 142 -2.91 11.92 -7.43
N ASP A 143 -3.35 11.03 -8.33
CA ASP A 143 -4.68 10.40 -8.27
C ASP A 143 -4.90 9.70 -6.92
N LEU A 144 -3.93 8.90 -6.48
CA LEU A 144 -3.95 8.23 -5.18
C LEU A 144 -4.10 9.23 -4.02
N CYS A 145 -3.33 10.31 -4.04
CA CYS A 145 -3.43 11.36 -3.02
C CYS A 145 -4.82 12.01 -3.00
N LEU A 146 -5.45 12.23 -4.16
CA LEU A 146 -6.78 12.82 -4.25
C LEU A 146 -7.85 11.91 -3.66
N GLU A 147 -7.76 10.60 -3.89
CA GLU A 147 -8.69 9.61 -3.35
C GLU A 147 -8.54 9.47 -1.82
N ILE A 148 -7.32 9.48 -1.30
CA ILE A 148 -7.04 9.53 0.15
C ILE A 148 -7.61 10.81 0.75
N LEU A 149 -7.47 11.95 0.07
CA LEU A 149 -8.00 13.23 0.54
C LEU A 149 -9.53 13.32 0.47
N ALA A 150 -10.16 12.61 -0.46
CA ALA A 150 -11.62 12.49 -0.52
C ALA A 150 -12.17 11.71 0.68
N ASN A 151 -11.40 10.73 1.16
CA ASN A 151 -11.76 9.87 2.30
C ASN A 151 -11.16 10.34 3.63
N TRP A 152 -10.51 11.50 3.66
CA TRP A 152 -9.64 11.97 4.76
C TRP A 152 -10.27 11.90 6.16
N ASP A 153 -11.54 12.29 6.29
CA ASP A 153 -12.24 12.32 7.58
C ASP A 153 -12.55 10.92 8.13
N ASN A 154 -12.57 9.90 7.25
CA ASN A 154 -12.81 8.51 7.62
C ASN A 154 -11.52 7.79 8.04
N ILE A 155 -10.34 8.34 7.71
CA ILE A 155 -9.01 7.77 7.98
C ILE A 155 -8.17 8.74 8.84
N PRO A 156 -8.48 8.86 10.15
CA PRO A 156 -7.86 9.88 11.00
C PRO A 156 -6.37 9.63 11.33
N GLY A 157 -5.90 8.38 11.28
CA GLY A 157 -4.53 8.02 11.64
C GLY A 157 -3.61 7.77 10.43
N ILE A 158 -2.31 7.92 10.67
CA ILE A 158 -1.28 7.79 9.62
C ILE A 158 -1.20 6.33 9.12
N THR A 159 -1.35 5.36 10.01
CA THR A 159 -1.36 3.94 9.67
C THR A 159 -2.55 3.58 8.80
N GLU A 160 -3.74 4.02 9.17
CA GLU A 160 -4.97 3.77 8.43
C GLU A 160 -4.94 4.43 7.04
N ARG A 161 -4.36 5.63 6.93
CA ARG A 161 -4.11 6.28 5.64
C ARG A 161 -3.17 5.48 4.74
N ARG A 162 -2.12 4.89 5.32
CA ARG A 162 -1.16 4.03 4.61
C ARG A 162 -1.83 2.74 4.14
N GLU A 163 -2.62 2.11 5.00
CA GLU A 163 -3.38 0.90 4.67
C GLU A 163 -4.39 1.18 3.55
N PHE A 164 -5.13 2.28 3.62
CA PHE A 164 -6.05 2.70 2.57
C PHE A 164 -5.31 3.00 1.25
N ALA A 165 -4.13 3.63 1.30
CA ALA A 165 -3.31 3.83 0.11
C ALA A 165 -2.88 2.50 -0.54
N LEU A 166 -2.51 1.51 0.28
CA LEU A 166 -2.15 0.17 -0.20
C LEU A 166 -3.36 -0.57 -0.77
N GLU A 167 -4.53 -0.44 -0.15
CA GLU A 167 -5.80 -0.99 -0.64
C GLU A 167 -6.12 -0.44 -2.03
N LEU A 168 -6.10 0.88 -2.22
CA LEU A 168 -6.31 1.52 -3.52
C LEU A 168 -5.29 1.07 -4.58
N LEU A 169 -4.03 0.88 -4.21
CA LEU A 169 -3.00 0.40 -5.13
C LEU A 169 -3.20 -1.08 -5.49
N ASN A 170 -3.74 -1.89 -4.59
CA ASN A 170 -4.07 -3.29 -4.85
C ASN A 170 -5.38 -3.41 -5.65
N GLU A 171 -6.39 -2.59 -5.38
CA GLU A 171 -7.61 -2.48 -6.18
C GLU A 171 -7.30 -1.98 -7.60
N GLY A 172 -6.42 -0.98 -7.73
CA GLY A 172 -5.94 -0.51 -9.03
C GLY A 172 -5.17 -1.58 -9.82
N LYS A 173 -4.41 -2.44 -9.13
CA LYS A 173 -3.80 -3.63 -9.75
C LYS A 173 -4.83 -4.68 -10.15
N GLN A 174 -5.92 -4.85 -9.41
CA GLN A 174 -7.05 -5.68 -9.85
C GLN A 174 -7.82 -5.07 -11.04
N ALA A 175 -7.73 -3.75 -11.25
CA ALA A 175 -8.39 -3.06 -12.35
C ALA A 175 -7.54 -2.95 -13.64
N GLU A 176 -6.21 -2.93 -13.53
CA GLU A 176 -5.27 -3.08 -14.66
C GLU A 176 -4.79 -4.52 -14.88
N GLU A 177 -5.18 -5.45 -14.00
CA GLU A 177 -5.32 -6.84 -14.42
C GLU A 177 -6.30 -6.84 -15.61
N PRO A 178 -5.95 -7.48 -16.74
CA PRO A 178 -6.98 -7.85 -17.70
C PRO A 178 -8.11 -8.56 -16.94
N GLU A 179 -9.34 -8.58 -17.49
CA GLU A 179 -10.35 -9.58 -17.06
C GLU A 179 -9.63 -10.84 -16.60
N PRO A 180 -9.89 -11.34 -15.37
CA PRO A 180 -9.01 -12.29 -14.72
C PRO A 180 -8.59 -13.34 -15.73
N GLU A 181 -7.29 -13.41 -16.03
CA GLU A 181 -6.71 -14.74 -16.10
C GLU A 181 -7.18 -15.39 -14.79
N PRO A 182 -7.87 -16.54 -14.85
CA PRO A 182 -8.47 -17.16 -13.69
C PRO A 182 -7.46 -17.15 -12.54
N GLU A 183 -7.94 -16.88 -11.32
CA GLU A 183 -7.14 -16.94 -10.09
C GLU A 183 -6.04 -18.01 -10.23
N PRO A 184 -4.78 -17.78 -9.82
CA PRO A 184 -3.90 -18.89 -9.59
C PRO A 184 -4.66 -19.80 -8.62
N GLU A 185 -5.11 -20.91 -9.17
CA GLU A 185 -5.87 -21.91 -8.45
C GLU A 185 -5.11 -22.19 -7.14
N PRO A 186 -5.81 -22.49 -6.04
CA PRO A 186 -5.15 -23.04 -4.84
C PRO A 186 -4.07 -24.01 -5.28
N GLU A 187 -2.84 -23.90 -4.73
CA GLU A 187 -1.67 -24.76 -5.06
C GLU A 187 -2.15 -26.02 -5.75
N PRO A 188 -1.85 -26.25 -7.06
CA PRO A 188 -2.58 -27.22 -7.84
C PRO A 188 -2.66 -28.51 -7.04
N GLU A 189 -3.87 -28.81 -6.51
CA GLU A 189 -4.26 -30.18 -6.28
C GLU A 189 -3.95 -30.82 -7.62
N PRO A 190 -2.95 -31.71 -7.66
CA PRO A 190 -2.16 -31.98 -8.85
C PRO A 190 -3.12 -32.08 -10.02
N GLU A 191 -3.07 -31.11 -10.95
CA GLU A 191 -3.87 -31.15 -12.16
C GLU A 191 -3.63 -32.53 -12.75
N VAL A 192 -4.59 -33.42 -12.57
CA VAL A 192 -4.47 -34.79 -13.03
C VAL A 192 -4.72 -34.63 -14.51
N ASP A 193 -3.65 -34.32 -15.24
CA ASP A 193 -3.62 -34.19 -16.70
C ASP A 193 -4.60 -35.24 -17.24
N PRO A 194 -5.58 -34.88 -18.09
CA PRO A 194 -6.56 -35.84 -18.58
C PRO A 194 -5.92 -37.10 -19.17
N GLN A 195 -4.68 -36.98 -19.65
CA GLN A 195 -3.85 -38.10 -20.06
C GLN A 195 -3.39 -39.00 -18.89
N THR A 196 -3.10 -38.44 -17.72
CA THR A 196 -2.78 -39.17 -16.48
C THR A 196 -4.01 -39.84 -15.87
N LEU A 197 -5.19 -39.21 -15.84
CA LEU A 197 -6.45 -39.87 -15.45
C LEU A 197 -6.75 -41.05 -16.37
N PHE A 198 -6.62 -40.84 -17.68
CA PHE A 198 -6.80 -41.90 -18.66
C PHE A 198 -5.80 -43.05 -18.45
N SER A 199 -4.52 -42.72 -18.21
CA SER A 199 -3.46 -43.69 -17.96
C SER A 199 -3.71 -44.49 -16.66
N GLN A 200 -4.18 -43.82 -15.60
CA GLN A 200 -4.51 -44.46 -14.32
C GLN A 200 -5.71 -45.40 -14.47
N ALA A 201 -6.79 -44.93 -15.10
CA ALA A 201 -7.96 -45.73 -15.40
C ALA A 201 -7.60 -46.95 -16.28
N GLU A 202 -6.74 -46.76 -17.29
CA GLU A 202 -6.28 -47.86 -18.16
C GLU A 202 -5.50 -48.91 -17.38
N GLN A 203 -4.60 -48.49 -16.49
CA GLN A 203 -3.82 -49.39 -15.67
C GLN A 203 -4.70 -50.20 -14.71
N LEU A 204 -5.70 -49.58 -14.09
CA LEU A 204 -6.64 -50.24 -13.17
C LEU A 204 -7.54 -51.25 -13.88
N ILE A 205 -8.13 -50.86 -15.01
CA ILE A 205 -8.94 -51.75 -15.86
C ILE A 205 -8.10 -52.91 -16.38
N LEU A 206 -6.85 -52.67 -16.77
CA LEU A 206 -5.93 -53.73 -17.19
C LEU A 206 -5.59 -54.68 -16.04
N ARG A 207 -5.44 -54.16 -14.82
CA ARG A 207 -5.20 -54.96 -13.61
C ARG A 207 -6.39 -55.86 -13.28
N LEU A 208 -7.61 -55.32 -13.31
CA LEU A 208 -8.84 -56.11 -13.17
C LEU A 208 -8.95 -57.21 -14.23
N ALA A 209 -8.71 -56.86 -15.50
CA ALA A 209 -8.77 -57.83 -16.60
C ALA A 209 -7.71 -58.94 -16.49
N LYS A 210 -6.54 -58.64 -15.90
CA LYS A 210 -5.50 -59.63 -15.59
C LYS A 210 -5.78 -60.43 -14.32
N GLY A 211 -6.46 -59.82 -13.34
CA GLY A 211 -6.83 -60.43 -12.05
C GLY A 211 -8.01 -61.41 -12.12
N GLY A 212 -8.64 -61.57 -13.29
CA GLY A 212 -9.80 -62.45 -13.49
C GLY A 212 -11.14 -61.72 -13.52
N TYR A 213 -11.16 -60.45 -13.13
CA TYR A 213 -12.35 -59.58 -13.07
C TYR A 213 -12.67 -58.90 -14.41
N ARG A 214 -12.63 -59.67 -15.51
CA ARG A 214 -12.88 -59.12 -16.86
C ARG A 214 -14.32 -58.67 -17.04
N THR A 215 -15.26 -59.39 -16.46
CA THR A 215 -16.70 -59.10 -16.54
C THR A 215 -17.05 -57.80 -15.83
N GLU A 216 -16.42 -57.58 -14.68
CA GLU A 216 -16.54 -56.42 -13.81
C GLU A 216 -15.90 -55.21 -14.48
N ALA A 217 -14.70 -55.35 -15.04
CA ALA A 217 -14.03 -54.29 -15.79
C ALA A 217 -14.89 -53.75 -16.95
N VAL A 218 -15.55 -54.64 -17.72
CA VAL A 218 -16.46 -54.23 -18.79
C VAL A 218 -17.74 -53.60 -18.23
N SER A 219 -18.23 -54.07 -17.08
CA SER A 219 -19.39 -53.48 -16.41
C SER A 219 -19.12 -52.05 -15.95
N ILE A 220 -17.94 -51.79 -15.38
CA ILE A 220 -17.52 -50.45 -14.95
C ILE A 220 -17.44 -49.50 -16.15
N ILE A 221 -16.81 -49.93 -17.26
CA ILE A 221 -16.74 -49.12 -18.49
C ILE A 221 -18.16 -48.80 -19.00
N LYS A 222 -19.07 -49.76 -18.97
CA LYS A 222 -20.47 -49.58 -19.37
C LYS A 222 -21.23 -48.61 -18.48
N GLN A 223 -20.99 -48.65 -17.19
CA GLN A 223 -21.60 -47.75 -16.22
C GLN A 223 -21.12 -46.30 -16.40
N CYS A 224 -19.86 -46.11 -16.80
CA CYS A 224 -19.27 -44.79 -17.06
C CYS A 224 -19.51 -44.27 -18.49
N GLY A 225 -20.27 -45.00 -19.32
CA GLY A 225 -20.71 -44.54 -20.65
C GLY A 225 -19.90 -45.06 -21.85
N GLY A 226 -18.92 -45.95 -21.65
CA GLY A 226 -18.22 -46.64 -22.74
C GLY A 226 -18.90 -47.98 -23.07
N ASN A 227 -18.78 -48.52 -24.30
CA ASN A 227 -19.42 -49.81 -24.60
C ASN A 227 -18.52 -50.99 -24.23
N LYS A 228 -17.25 -50.93 -24.63
CA LYS A 228 -16.28 -52.03 -24.41
C LYS A 228 -14.87 -51.58 -24.08
N ARG A 229 -14.54 -50.32 -24.35
CA ARG A 229 -13.17 -49.79 -24.23
C ARG A 229 -13.19 -48.50 -23.43
N LEU A 230 -12.13 -48.30 -22.65
CA LEU A 230 -11.95 -47.08 -21.86
C LEU A 230 -11.89 -45.82 -22.74
N GLY A 231 -11.33 -45.90 -23.95
CA GLY A 231 -11.30 -44.79 -24.91
C GLY A 231 -12.67 -44.34 -25.45
N GLU A 232 -13.74 -45.05 -25.13
CA GLU A 232 -15.12 -44.65 -25.47
C GLU A 232 -15.82 -43.93 -24.29
N VAL A 233 -15.17 -43.87 -23.12
CA VAL A 233 -15.69 -43.22 -21.93
C VAL A 233 -15.41 -41.71 -22.03
N PRO A 234 -16.41 -40.83 -21.81
CA PRO A 234 -16.19 -39.39 -21.71
C PRO A 234 -15.16 -39.07 -20.64
N LEU A 235 -14.30 -38.08 -20.91
CA LEU A 235 -13.23 -37.66 -20.01
C LEU A 235 -13.74 -37.35 -18.60
N ASP A 236 -14.91 -36.69 -18.52
CA ASP A 236 -15.59 -36.32 -17.26
C ASP A 236 -15.95 -37.53 -16.38
N ASN A 237 -16.06 -38.73 -16.97
CA ASN A 237 -16.43 -39.96 -16.28
C ASN A 237 -15.21 -40.85 -15.95
N LEU A 238 -13.98 -40.47 -16.31
CA LEU A 238 -12.78 -41.29 -16.03
C LEU A 238 -12.49 -41.40 -14.54
N SER A 239 -12.73 -40.33 -13.77
CA SER A 239 -12.56 -40.35 -12.30
C SER A 239 -13.48 -41.38 -11.64
N GLU A 240 -14.69 -41.56 -12.18
CA GLU A 240 -15.64 -42.56 -11.70
C GLU A 240 -15.20 -43.99 -12.08
N VAL A 241 -14.57 -44.17 -13.25
CA VAL A 241 -13.94 -45.45 -13.62
C VAL A 241 -12.83 -45.81 -12.64
N ILE A 242 -11.96 -44.86 -12.29
CA ILE A 242 -10.86 -45.07 -11.34
C ILE A 242 -11.43 -45.51 -9.99
N ARG A 243 -12.39 -44.75 -9.45
CA ARG A 243 -13.02 -45.04 -8.15
C ARG A 243 -13.66 -46.43 -8.10
N LEU A 244 -14.42 -46.81 -9.12
CA LEU A 244 -15.08 -48.12 -9.18
C LEU A 244 -14.09 -49.27 -9.39
N ALA A 245 -13.03 -49.04 -10.17
CA ALA A 245 -12.01 -50.04 -10.41
C ALA A 245 -11.12 -50.27 -9.17
N GLU A 246 -10.78 -49.22 -8.42
CA GLU A 246 -10.07 -49.33 -7.14
C GLU A 246 -10.92 -50.08 -6.11
N ALA A 247 -12.20 -49.73 -5.95
CA ALA A 247 -13.11 -50.44 -5.05
C ALA A 247 -13.24 -51.94 -5.37
N THR A 248 -13.22 -52.31 -6.66
CA THR A 248 -13.30 -53.73 -7.08
C THR A 248 -11.97 -54.48 -6.87
N LEU A 249 -10.83 -53.78 -6.80
CA LEU A 249 -9.51 -54.38 -6.55
C LEU A 249 -9.18 -54.52 -5.06
N GLU A 250 -9.84 -53.74 -4.19
CA GLU A 250 -9.69 -53.83 -2.73
C GLU A 250 -10.51 -54.98 -2.10
N ASP A 251 -11.50 -55.53 -2.84
CA ASP A 251 -12.30 -56.73 -2.50
C ASP A 251 -11.58 -58.06 -2.88
#